data_AF-A0A2S5D2R5-F1
#
_entry.id   AF-A0A2S5D2R5-F1
#
_cell.length_a   1.000
_cell.length_b   1.000
_cell.length_c   1.000
_cell.angle_alpha   90.00
_cell.angle_beta   90.00
_cell.angle_gamma   90.00
#
_symmetry.space_group_name_H-M   'P 1'
#
loop_
_entity.id
_entity.type
_entity.pdbx_description
1 polymer ?
#
loop_
_entity_poly.entity_id
_entity_poly.type
_entity_poly.pdbx_seq_one_letter_code
_entity_poly.pdbx_strand_id
1 'polypeptide(L)'
;MLEISNAKELVLGIVQHDPLFVVLQHTPLVETLYGDAYLTHIHEKEYYSISEVAGWFEITDAMLRYYIKPFDQYIFDSASNHQTTNIRLDLPAILRLRMILLLKDEYRVKGLKLLLGIDDSHQQIKHQITATTLDFTDNLAHKVDVLGSVLQQMIQTGLFHMEPDEKQGTLHITINQDFLAQNLQELSSESSRQIEEIQNETAELKHLNENLQKQMVELQEGSVKDIVKKIRERHIENEIVSTLRTEALQQYSLENKSGFFAKIFKSSQIEMEKEQFVVGYISQHLEERLETALNKYYST
;
A
#
# COMPACT_ATOMS: atom_id res chain seq x y z
N MET A 1 17.25 16.86 -22.48
CA MET A 1 17.18 15.38 -22.39
C MET A 1 18.49 14.78 -21.85
N LEU A 2 19.17 15.42 -20.89
CA LEU A 2 20.51 15.00 -20.39
C LEU A 2 20.63 14.96 -18.86
N GLU A 3 19.61 15.33 -18.08
CA GLU A 3 19.71 15.36 -16.61
C GLU A 3 19.33 14.04 -15.91
N ILE A 4 18.52 13.19 -16.57
CA ILE A 4 18.02 11.93 -15.99
C ILE A 4 19.13 10.89 -15.83
N SER A 5 20.20 10.93 -16.65
CA SER A 5 21.26 9.92 -16.57
C SER A 5 22.12 10.07 -15.30
N ASN A 6 22.35 11.30 -14.83
CA ASN A 6 23.18 11.55 -13.66
C ASN A 6 22.47 11.14 -12.35
N ALA A 7 21.18 11.46 -12.21
CA ALA A 7 20.40 11.10 -11.02
C ALA A 7 20.28 9.58 -10.86
N LYS A 8 20.02 8.87 -11.97
CA LYS A 8 19.93 7.40 -11.96
C LYS A 8 21.26 6.73 -11.59
N GLU A 9 22.37 7.19 -12.16
CA GLU A 9 23.71 6.69 -11.82
C GLU A 9 24.07 6.94 -10.36
N LEU A 10 23.76 8.13 -9.84
CA LEU A 10 23.97 8.49 -8.43
C LEU A 10 23.16 7.59 -7.49
N VAL A 11 21.88 7.39 -7.76
CA VAL A 11 21.02 6.51 -6.94
C VAL A 11 21.57 5.08 -6.98
N LEU A 12 21.83 4.54 -8.18
CA LEU A 12 22.37 3.18 -8.33
C LEU A 12 23.70 2.98 -7.59
N GLY A 13 24.60 3.96 -7.63
CA GLY A 13 25.88 3.91 -6.92
C GLY A 13 25.73 3.73 -5.40
N ILE A 14 24.59 4.13 -4.82
CA ILE A 14 24.33 4.06 -3.38
C ILE A 14 23.46 2.85 -3.02
N VAL A 15 22.39 2.57 -3.77
CA VAL A 15 21.37 1.58 -3.37
C VAL A 15 21.43 0.25 -4.12
N GLN A 16 22.36 0.04 -5.06
CA GLN A 16 22.40 -1.20 -5.88
C GLN A 16 22.47 -2.51 -5.08
N HIS A 17 22.98 -2.47 -3.84
CA HIS A 17 23.08 -3.64 -2.96
C HIS A 17 22.08 -3.59 -1.80
N ASP A 18 21.14 -2.65 -1.83
CA ASP A 18 20.16 -2.46 -0.77
C ASP A 18 19.01 -3.49 -0.89
N PRO A 19 18.64 -4.21 0.18
CA PRO A 19 17.55 -5.20 0.14
C PRO A 19 16.20 -4.62 -0.31
N LEU A 20 15.87 -3.38 0.06
CA LEU A 20 14.63 -2.74 -0.38
C LEU A 20 14.68 -2.37 -1.86
N PHE A 21 15.86 -2.02 -2.37
CA PHE A 21 16.04 -1.74 -3.78
C PHE A 21 15.83 -2.98 -4.66
N VAL A 22 16.26 -4.16 -4.20
CA VAL A 22 16.02 -5.45 -4.89
C VAL A 22 14.53 -5.77 -5.02
N VAL A 23 13.71 -5.34 -4.07
CA VAL A 23 12.25 -5.45 -4.19
C VAL A 23 11.69 -4.38 -5.13
N LEU A 24 12.15 -3.14 -4.95
CA LEU A 24 11.66 -1.98 -5.69
C LEU A 24 11.90 -2.09 -7.21
N GLN A 25 13.03 -2.67 -7.64
CA GLN A 25 13.37 -2.85 -9.08
C GLN A 25 12.35 -3.68 -9.85
N HIS A 26 11.55 -4.51 -9.16
CA HIS A 26 10.48 -5.32 -9.78
C HIS A 26 9.13 -4.59 -9.80
N THR A 27 9.09 -3.32 -9.40
CA THR A 27 7.87 -2.49 -9.33
C THR A 27 7.99 -1.25 -10.21
N PRO A 28 6.88 -0.67 -10.70
CA PRO A 28 6.91 0.59 -11.44
C PRO A 28 7.35 1.79 -10.57
N LEU A 29 7.43 1.63 -9.25
CA LEU A 29 7.82 2.68 -8.31
C LEU A 29 9.32 3.03 -8.38
N VAL A 30 10.12 2.18 -9.02
CA VAL A 30 11.55 2.44 -9.25
C VAL A 30 11.78 3.70 -10.09
N GLU A 31 10.89 3.99 -11.04
CA GLU A 31 10.99 5.19 -11.87
C GLU A 31 10.72 6.46 -11.06
N THR A 32 9.86 6.38 -10.04
CA THR A 32 9.64 7.47 -9.08
C THR A 32 10.90 7.76 -8.26
N LEU A 33 11.65 6.72 -7.87
CA LEU A 33 12.90 6.88 -7.12
C LEU A 33 13.95 7.63 -7.95
N TYR A 34 14.04 7.38 -9.26
CA TYR A 34 14.98 8.10 -10.14
C TYR A 34 14.50 9.48 -10.57
N GLY A 35 13.18 9.69 -10.60
CA GLY A 35 12.53 10.90 -11.10
C GLY A 35 12.25 11.97 -10.04
N ASP A 36 12.61 11.73 -8.78
CA ASP A 36 12.33 12.68 -7.71
C ASP A 36 13.07 14.02 -7.91
N ALA A 37 12.33 15.13 -7.88
CA ALA A 37 12.85 16.46 -8.19
C ALA A 37 14.00 16.91 -7.27
N TYR A 38 14.05 16.44 -6.01
CA TYR A 38 15.11 16.81 -5.09
C TYR A 38 16.49 16.31 -5.54
N LEU A 39 16.57 15.24 -6.36
CA LEU A 39 17.84 14.69 -6.84
C LEU A 39 18.60 15.66 -7.75
N THR A 40 17.91 16.65 -8.33
CA THR A 40 18.56 17.69 -9.15
C THR A 40 19.24 18.79 -8.31
N HIS A 41 18.86 18.93 -7.04
CA HIS A 41 19.33 19.99 -6.15
C HIS A 41 20.16 19.47 -4.96
N ILE A 42 20.22 18.15 -4.78
CA ILE A 42 20.89 17.53 -3.63
C ILE A 42 22.40 17.47 -3.82
N HIS A 43 23.14 17.70 -2.75
CA HIS A 43 24.60 17.58 -2.68
C HIS A 43 24.98 16.37 -1.83
N GLU A 44 25.76 15.45 -2.40
CA GLU A 44 26.11 14.16 -1.78
C GLU A 44 26.79 14.27 -0.40
N LYS A 45 27.51 15.37 -0.14
CA LYS A 45 28.28 15.59 1.10
C LYS A 45 27.58 16.48 2.12
N GLU A 46 26.34 16.90 1.85
CA GLU A 46 25.56 17.75 2.75
C GLU A 46 24.59 16.95 3.60
N TYR A 47 24.19 17.56 4.73
CA TYR A 47 23.23 17.01 5.65
C TYR A 47 21.96 17.87 5.69
N TYR A 48 20.82 17.24 5.45
CA TYR A 48 19.53 17.89 5.38
C TYR A 48 18.72 17.67 6.66
N SER A 49 17.89 18.64 7.00
CA SER A 49 16.96 18.53 8.12
C SER A 49 15.73 17.70 7.75
N ILE A 50 15.02 17.19 8.77
CA ILE A 50 13.75 16.48 8.59
C ILE A 50 12.75 17.33 7.81
N SER A 51 12.65 18.62 8.10
CA SER A 51 11.67 19.51 7.48
C SER A 51 11.93 19.71 5.99
N GLU A 52 13.20 19.78 5.59
CA GLU A 52 13.58 19.86 4.17
C GLU A 52 13.20 18.57 3.42
N VAL A 53 13.58 17.42 3.98
CA VAL A 53 13.31 16.11 3.37
C VAL A 53 11.82 15.79 3.35
N ALA A 54 11.09 16.13 4.41
CA ALA A 54 9.63 15.99 4.46
C ALA A 54 8.94 16.84 3.38
N GLY A 55 9.44 18.06 3.15
CA GLY A 55 8.99 18.92 2.05
C GLY A 55 9.19 18.28 0.67
N TRP A 56 10.33 17.63 0.42
CA TRP A 56 10.59 16.94 -0.85
C TRP A 56 9.69 15.72 -1.07
N PHE A 57 9.30 15.03 -0.01
CA PHE A 57 8.43 13.86 -0.09
C PHE A 57 6.94 14.20 -0.02
N GLU A 58 6.60 15.49 0.11
CA GLU A 58 5.23 15.98 0.29
C GLU A 58 4.51 15.36 1.51
N ILE A 59 5.25 15.13 2.60
CA ILE A 59 4.72 14.59 3.85
C ILE A 59 5.01 15.52 5.03
N THR A 60 4.40 15.23 6.18
CA THR A 60 4.66 15.99 7.41
C THR A 60 5.92 15.51 8.12
N ASP A 61 6.59 16.40 8.85
CA ASP A 61 7.72 16.05 9.74
C ASP A 61 7.39 14.90 10.71
N ALA A 62 6.15 14.88 11.22
CA ALA A 62 5.69 13.83 12.12
C ALA A 62 5.61 12.48 11.42
N MET A 63 5.14 12.44 10.17
CA MET A 63 5.12 11.22 9.36
C MET A 63 6.54 10.74 9.05
N LEU A 64 7.46 11.63 8.68
CA LEU A 64 8.84 11.22 8.41
C LEU A 64 9.50 10.63 9.66
N ARG A 65 9.31 11.26 10.83
CA ARG A 65 9.78 10.72 12.13
C ARG A 65 9.15 9.38 12.50
N TYR A 66 7.88 9.17 12.16
CA TYR A 66 7.19 7.90 12.37
C TYR A 66 7.87 6.76 11.61
N TYR A 67 8.33 6.99 10.38
CA TYR A 67 9.06 6.00 9.58
C TYR A 67 10.55 5.90 9.94
N ILE A 68 11.19 6.97 10.43
CA ILE A 68 12.58 6.87 10.91
C ILE A 68 12.68 5.93 12.11
N LYS A 69 11.82 6.12 13.12
CA LYS A 69 11.89 5.41 14.41
C LYS A 69 12.04 3.88 14.32
N PRO A 70 11.23 3.14 13.55
CA PRO A 70 11.35 1.68 13.45
C PRO A 70 12.53 1.18 12.62
N PHE A 71 13.16 2.04 11.81
CA PHE A 71 14.21 1.69 10.85
C PHE A 71 15.53 2.44 11.12
N ASP A 72 15.68 3.02 12.31
CA ASP A 72 16.80 3.90 12.67
C ASP A 72 18.17 3.31 12.34
N GLN A 73 18.41 2.04 12.74
CA GLN A 73 19.66 1.34 12.43
C GLN A 73 19.89 1.08 10.95
N TYR A 74 18.83 0.85 10.19
CA TYR A 74 18.94 0.66 8.76
C TYR A 74 19.19 1.99 8.04
N ILE A 75 18.57 3.08 8.51
CA ILE A 75 18.69 4.39 7.88
C ILE A 75 20.08 4.99 8.13
N PHE A 76 20.57 4.95 9.36
CA PHE A 76 21.79 5.67 9.76
C PHE A 76 23.06 4.80 9.86
N ASP A 77 22.94 3.48 9.73
CA ASP A 77 24.02 2.53 10.02
C ASP A 77 24.45 2.52 11.51
N SER A 78 24.84 1.37 12.04
CA SER A 78 25.01 1.16 13.50
C SER A 78 26.14 1.98 14.16
N ALA A 79 26.92 2.73 13.37
CA ALA A 79 28.10 3.46 13.81
C ALA A 79 27.81 4.93 14.18
N SER A 80 26.67 5.49 13.78
CA SER A 80 26.35 6.89 14.02
C SER A 80 25.44 7.06 15.25
N ASN A 81 26.01 7.52 16.35
CA ASN A 81 25.26 7.97 17.52
C ASN A 81 24.50 9.27 17.17
N HIS A 82 23.28 9.15 16.63
CA HIS A 82 22.42 10.30 16.43
C HIS A 82 21.63 10.63 17.71
N GLN A 83 21.82 11.84 18.23
CA GLN A 83 20.94 12.37 19.26
C GLN A 83 19.57 12.67 18.65
N THR A 84 18.52 12.09 19.23
CA THR A 84 17.13 12.05 18.72
C THR A 84 16.47 13.42 18.46
N THR A 85 17.08 14.52 18.93
CA THR A 85 16.53 15.88 18.82
C THR A 85 16.90 16.58 17.52
N ASN A 86 18.11 16.39 16.98
CA ASN A 86 18.60 17.05 15.76
C ASN A 86 19.06 16.02 14.72
N ILE A 87 18.08 15.35 14.12
CA ILE A 87 18.32 14.37 13.05
C ILE A 87 18.78 15.12 11.79
N ARG A 88 19.94 14.69 11.26
CA ARG A 88 20.58 15.19 10.04
C ARG A 88 20.68 14.02 9.07
N LEU A 89 20.06 14.16 7.90
CA LEU A 89 19.92 13.12 6.90
C LEU A 89 20.92 13.36 5.77
N ASP A 90 21.80 12.38 5.53
CA ASP A 90 22.64 12.34 4.34
C ASP A 90 21.88 11.70 3.17
N LEU A 91 22.45 11.79 1.97
CA LEU A 91 21.84 11.25 0.76
C LEU A 91 21.50 9.73 0.88
N PRO A 92 22.38 8.85 1.40
CA PRO A 92 22.02 7.46 1.65
C PRO A 92 20.79 7.29 2.57
N ALA A 93 20.72 8.01 3.69
CA ALA A 93 19.57 7.95 4.59
C ALA A 93 18.28 8.43 3.90
N ILE A 94 18.36 9.48 3.07
CA ILE A 94 17.23 10.01 2.31
C ILE A 94 16.72 8.98 1.31
N LEU A 95 17.62 8.31 0.57
CA LEU A 95 17.24 7.27 -0.38
C LEU A 95 16.62 6.05 0.31
N ARG A 96 17.19 5.60 1.42
CA ARG A 96 16.63 4.52 2.25
C ARG A 96 15.23 4.87 2.77
N LEU A 97 15.03 6.10 3.24
CA LEU A 97 13.72 6.61 3.64
C LEU A 97 12.73 6.65 2.47
N ARG A 98 13.19 7.08 1.29
CA ARG A 98 12.34 7.14 0.11
C ARG A 98 11.87 5.74 -0.30
N MET A 99 12.76 4.75 -0.29
CA MET A 99 12.40 3.35 -0.57
C MET A 99 11.37 2.81 0.43
N ILE A 100 11.52 3.11 1.73
CA ILE A 100 10.52 2.76 2.76
C ILE A 100 9.15 3.37 2.43
N LEU A 101 9.11 4.65 2.04
CA LEU A 101 7.87 5.36 1.75
C LEU A 101 7.19 4.90 0.45
N LEU A 102 7.97 4.47 -0.54
CA LEU A 102 7.44 3.90 -1.77
C LEU A 102 6.82 2.52 -1.50
N LEU A 103 7.46 1.70 -0.68
CA LEU A 103 7.00 0.34 -0.38
C LEU A 103 5.95 0.27 0.74
N LYS A 104 5.66 1.36 1.45
CA LYS A 104 4.79 1.37 2.65
C LYS A 104 3.36 0.83 2.41
N ASP A 105 2.85 1.00 1.19
CA ASP A 105 1.47 0.65 0.84
C ASP A 105 1.35 -0.84 0.51
N GLU A 106 2.40 -1.42 -0.06
CA GLU A 106 2.50 -2.84 -0.38
C GLU A 106 2.97 -3.67 0.82
N TYR A 107 3.96 -3.15 1.54
CA TYR A 107 4.54 -3.77 2.73
C TYR A 107 4.33 -2.85 3.93
N ARG A 108 3.41 -3.25 4.83
CA ARG A 108 3.26 -2.59 6.14
C ARG A 108 4.60 -2.60 6.90
N VAL A 109 4.74 -1.75 7.92
CA VAL A 109 5.97 -1.62 8.73
C VAL A 109 6.55 -2.97 9.18
N LYS A 110 5.72 -3.94 9.58
CA LYS A 110 6.17 -5.30 9.95
C LYS A 110 6.78 -6.08 8.78
N GLY A 111 6.20 -5.98 7.59
CA GLY A 111 6.71 -6.64 6.39
C GLY A 111 8.04 -6.03 5.92
N LEU A 112 8.17 -4.71 5.98
CA LEU A 112 9.43 -4.02 5.67
C LEU A 112 10.55 -4.40 6.64
N LYS A 113 10.24 -4.55 7.94
CA LYS A 113 11.21 -5.06 8.92
C LYS A 113 11.68 -6.47 8.60
N LEU A 114 10.75 -7.35 8.20
CA LEU A 114 11.08 -8.72 7.80
C LEU A 114 12.01 -8.76 6.59
N LEU A 115 11.74 -7.94 5.56
CA LEU A 115 12.59 -7.83 4.37
C LEU A 115 14.00 -7.35 4.70
N LEU A 116 14.12 -6.47 5.69
CA LEU A 116 15.40 -5.95 6.18
C LEU A 116 16.09 -6.87 7.21
N GLY A 117 15.47 -7.99 7.60
CA GLY A 117 15.96 -8.86 8.67
C GLY A 117 16.08 -8.15 10.02
N ILE A 118 15.24 -7.16 10.30
CA ILE A 118 15.23 -6.43 11.57
C ILE A 118 14.27 -7.15 12.53
N ASP A 119 14.81 -7.73 13.61
CA ASP A 119 13.99 -8.32 14.67
C ASP A 119 13.24 -7.23 15.48
N ASP A 120 12.19 -7.60 16.22
CA ASP A 120 11.45 -6.71 17.13
C ASP A 120 12.39 -6.01 18.14
N SER A 121 13.54 -6.63 18.42
CA SER A 121 14.65 -6.10 19.22
C SER A 121 15.46 -4.96 18.57
N HIS A 122 15.06 -4.49 17.36
CA HIS A 122 15.77 -3.47 16.58
C HIS A 122 17.24 -3.85 16.39
N GLN A 123 17.55 -5.12 16.15
CA GLN A 123 18.89 -5.54 15.74
C GLN A 123 18.77 -6.09 14.34
N GLN A 124 19.59 -5.57 13.42
CA GLN A 124 19.79 -6.23 12.13
C GLN A 124 20.29 -7.65 12.41
N ILE A 125 19.52 -8.65 12.03
CA ILE A 125 20.01 -10.01 11.88
C ILE A 125 21.00 -9.93 10.73
N LYS A 126 22.26 -9.64 11.06
CA LYS A 126 23.37 -9.89 10.17
C LYS A 126 23.36 -11.39 9.91
N HIS A 127 22.69 -11.82 8.84
CA HIS A 127 23.16 -12.94 8.06
C HIS A 127 24.48 -12.51 7.41
N GLN A 128 25.49 -12.25 8.25
CA GLN A 128 26.87 -12.37 7.85
C GLN A 128 27.01 -13.84 7.49
N ILE A 129 27.07 -14.13 6.19
CA ILE A 129 28.07 -15.08 5.74
C ILE A 129 29.38 -14.45 6.21
N THR A 130 29.84 -14.89 7.38
CA THR A 130 31.04 -14.37 8.04
C THR A 130 32.24 -14.72 7.18
N ALA A 131 32.53 -13.91 6.17
CA ALA A 131 33.88 -13.73 5.69
C ALA A 131 34.61 -12.92 6.77
N THR A 132 35.10 -13.62 7.80
CA THR A 132 35.84 -13.06 8.91
C THR A 132 37.11 -12.41 8.36
N THR A 133 37.12 -11.08 8.23
CA THR A 133 38.36 -10.31 8.21
C THR A 133 38.94 -10.41 9.62
N LEU A 134 39.85 -11.36 9.80
CA LEU A 134 40.53 -11.65 11.06
C LEU A 134 41.38 -10.45 11.50
N ASP A 135 41.07 -9.94 12.68
CA ASP A 135 41.93 -9.05 13.44
C ASP A 135 43.19 -9.83 13.88
N PHE A 136 44.36 -9.28 13.58
CA PHE A 136 45.66 -9.93 13.73
C PHE A 136 46.21 -9.78 15.16
N THR A 137 45.59 -10.40 16.16
CA THR A 137 46.24 -10.60 17.47
C THR A 137 45.88 -11.93 18.11
N ASP A 138 46.91 -12.78 18.21
CA ASP A 138 47.14 -13.93 19.10
C ASP A 138 45.97 -14.60 19.84
N ASN A 139 45.56 -15.76 19.32
CA ASN A 139 45.36 -16.97 20.15
C ASN A 139 45.33 -18.23 19.27
N LEU A 140 46.48 -18.88 19.08
CA LEU A 140 46.60 -20.09 18.24
C LEU A 140 45.70 -21.24 18.72
N ALA A 141 45.51 -21.37 20.04
CA ALA A 141 44.61 -22.36 20.62
C ALA A 141 43.15 -22.12 20.21
N HIS A 142 42.70 -20.87 20.26
CA HIS A 142 41.35 -20.50 19.81
C HIS A 142 41.17 -20.72 18.29
N LYS A 143 42.22 -20.52 17.48
CA LYS A 143 42.17 -20.80 16.04
C LYS A 143 42.04 -22.30 15.76
N VAL A 144 42.76 -23.13 16.52
CA VAL A 144 42.67 -24.60 16.40
C VAL A 144 41.30 -25.11 16.86
N ASP A 145 40.76 -24.56 17.96
CA ASP A 145 39.42 -24.92 18.46
C ASP A 145 38.30 -24.50 17.49
N VAL A 146 38.42 -23.32 16.87
CA VAL A 146 37.46 -22.85 15.85
C VAL A 146 37.57 -23.70 14.58
N LEU A 147 38.77 -24.07 14.14
CA LEU A 147 38.91 -24.98 13.00
C LEU A 147 38.37 -26.37 13.31
N GLY A 148 38.58 -26.87 14.53
CA GLY A 148 38.02 -28.13 15.01
C GLY A 148 36.49 -28.11 15.03
N SER A 149 35.89 -27.03 15.53
CA SER A 149 34.43 -26.90 15.57
C SER A 149 33.81 -26.74 14.18
N VAL A 150 34.47 -26.00 13.27
CA VAL A 150 34.04 -25.87 11.87
C VAL A 150 34.14 -27.21 11.14
N LEU A 151 35.21 -27.98 11.34
CA LEU A 151 35.36 -29.32 10.78
C LEU A 151 34.29 -30.27 11.32
N GLN A 152 34.03 -30.24 12.64
CA GLN A 152 33.00 -31.06 13.24
C GLN A 152 31.59 -30.69 12.74
N GLN A 153 31.31 -29.41 12.55
CA GLN A 153 30.07 -28.93 11.92
C GLN A 153 29.96 -29.40 10.46
N MET A 154 31.05 -29.32 9.69
CA MET A 154 31.06 -29.85 8.32
C MET A 154 30.76 -31.35 8.28
N ILE A 155 31.29 -32.15 9.21
CA ILE A 155 30.97 -33.59 9.32
C ILE A 155 29.49 -33.79 9.71
N GLN A 156 28.97 -33.00 10.65
CA GLN A 156 27.58 -33.09 11.11
C GLN A 156 26.56 -32.81 10.00
N THR A 157 26.93 -32.04 8.96
CA THR A 157 26.05 -31.84 7.80
C THR A 157 25.79 -33.12 7.00
N GLY A 158 26.59 -34.18 7.21
CA GLY A 158 26.47 -35.45 6.47
C GLY A 158 26.90 -35.36 4.99
N LEU A 159 27.24 -34.16 4.51
CA LEU A 159 27.65 -33.88 3.13
C LEU A 159 29.08 -34.32 2.82
N PHE A 160 29.91 -34.54 3.84
CA PHE A 160 31.32 -34.92 3.68
C PHE A 160 31.67 -36.15 4.51
N HIS A 161 32.38 -37.10 3.91
CA HIS A 161 33.06 -38.19 4.60
C HIS A 161 34.52 -37.82 4.84
N MET A 162 35.03 -38.12 6.04
CA MET A 162 36.43 -37.96 6.35
C MET A 162 37.04 -39.34 6.61
N GLU A 163 37.98 -39.74 5.76
CA GLU A 163 38.74 -40.98 5.94
C GLU A 163 40.19 -40.63 6.28
N PRO A 164 40.75 -41.16 7.39
CA PRO A 164 42.16 -41.00 7.69
C PRO A 164 42.98 -41.87 6.73
N ASP A 165 43.89 -41.27 5.95
CA ASP A 165 44.87 -42.05 5.18
C ASP A 165 46.02 -42.46 6.11
N GLU A 166 45.96 -43.70 6.59
CA GLU A 166 46.96 -44.28 7.50
C GLU A 166 48.38 -44.33 6.93
N LYS A 167 48.56 -44.16 5.61
CA LYS A 167 49.89 -44.21 4.97
C LYS A 167 50.59 -42.87 4.87
N GLN A 168 49.85 -41.76 4.89
CA GLN A 168 50.39 -40.41 4.70
C GLN A 168 50.13 -39.47 5.89
N GLY A 169 49.34 -39.90 6.88
CA GLY A 169 49.00 -39.06 8.04
C GLY A 169 48.11 -37.86 7.67
N THR A 170 47.48 -37.91 6.50
CA THR A 170 46.62 -36.86 5.96
C THR A 170 45.15 -37.29 6.01
N LEU A 171 44.26 -36.35 6.35
CA LEU A 171 42.83 -36.58 6.36
C LEU A 171 42.24 -36.33 4.97
N HIS A 172 41.61 -37.33 4.36
CA HIS A 172 40.96 -37.17 3.07
C HIS A 172 39.48 -36.83 3.26
N ILE A 173 39.06 -35.68 2.76
CA ILE A 173 37.66 -35.23 2.81
C ILE A 173 37.02 -35.51 1.45
N THR A 174 36.00 -36.36 1.38
CA THR A 174 35.22 -36.65 0.17
C THR A 174 33.77 -36.24 0.34
N ILE A 175 33.09 -35.91 -0.77
CA ILE A 175 31.68 -35.54 -0.75
C ILE A 175 30.83 -36.83 -0.67
N ASN A 176 29.85 -36.84 0.22
CA ASN A 176 28.86 -37.90 0.34
C ASN A 176 27.86 -37.82 -0.84
N GLN A 177 28.12 -38.60 -1.88
CA GLN A 177 27.30 -38.61 -3.09
C GLN A 177 25.90 -39.19 -2.85
N ASP A 178 25.76 -40.13 -1.91
CA ASP A 178 24.49 -40.75 -1.57
C ASP A 178 23.54 -39.77 -0.87
N PHE A 179 24.08 -38.93 0.02
CA PHE A 179 23.32 -37.85 0.67
C PHE A 179 22.82 -36.79 -0.33
N LEU A 180 23.62 -36.46 -1.35
CA LEU A 180 23.22 -35.54 -2.42
C LEU A 180 22.12 -36.13 -3.30
N ALA A 181 22.25 -37.41 -3.68
CA ALA A 181 21.27 -38.09 -4.51
C ALA A 181 19.90 -38.19 -3.81
N GLN A 182 19.90 -38.50 -2.51
CA GLN A 182 18.68 -38.63 -1.72
C GLN A 182 17.96 -37.28 -1.52
N ASN A 183 18.69 -36.21 -1.18
CA ASN A 183 18.09 -34.87 -1.04
C ASN A 183 17.54 -34.33 -2.35
N LEU A 184 18.24 -34.53 -3.48
CA LEU A 184 17.74 -34.11 -4.80
C LEU A 184 16.46 -34.84 -5.18
N GLN A 185 16.32 -36.11 -4.81
CA GLN A 185 15.12 -36.89 -5.07
C GLN A 185 13.95 -36.43 -4.19
N GLU A 186 14.16 -36.15 -2.90
CA GLU A 186 13.14 -35.60 -1.99
C GLU A 186 12.68 -34.19 -2.38
N LEU A 187 13.59 -33.32 -2.83
CA LEU A 187 13.25 -31.99 -3.36
C LEU A 187 12.37 -32.08 -4.61
N SER A 188 12.62 -33.06 -5.49
CA SER A 188 11.86 -33.23 -6.73
C SER A 188 10.42 -33.72 -6.50
N SER A 189 10.22 -34.61 -5.52
CA SER A 189 8.91 -35.15 -5.18
C SER A 189 8.05 -34.14 -4.42
N GLU A 190 8.65 -33.37 -3.51
CA GLU A 190 7.98 -32.29 -2.78
C GLU A 190 7.58 -31.13 -3.70
N SER A 191 8.47 -30.73 -4.62
CA SER A 191 8.17 -29.71 -5.63
C SER A 191 7.02 -30.11 -6.55
N SER A 192 6.93 -31.39 -6.92
CA SER A 192 5.85 -31.90 -7.78
C SER A 192 4.49 -31.83 -7.10
N ARG A 193 4.41 -32.12 -5.79
CA ARG A 193 3.19 -32.00 -4.99
C ARG A 193 2.74 -30.55 -4.83
N GLN A 194 3.68 -29.64 -4.55
CA GLN A 194 3.37 -28.22 -4.41
C GLN A 194 2.85 -27.61 -5.72
N ILE A 195 3.38 -28.03 -6.87
CA ILE A 195 2.87 -27.59 -8.18
C ILE A 195 1.43 -28.08 -8.41
N GLU A 196 1.10 -29.30 -8.02
CA GLU A 196 -0.24 -29.87 -8.15
C GLU A 196 -1.26 -29.17 -7.24
N GLU A 197 -0.86 -28.82 -6.02
CA GLU A 197 -1.66 -28.04 -5.07
C GLU A 197 -1.92 -26.62 -5.60
N ILE A 198 -0.88 -25.93 -6.09
CA ILE A 198 -1.01 -24.60 -6.70
C ILE A 198 -1.94 -24.63 -7.93
N GLN A 199 -1.88 -25.67 -8.75
CA GLN A 199 -2.77 -25.80 -9.91
C GLN A 199 -4.24 -25.96 -9.50
N ASN A 200 -4.50 -26.76 -8.46
CA ASN A 200 -5.86 -26.93 -7.94
C ASN A 200 -6.39 -25.63 -7.32
N GLU A 201 -5.60 -24.95 -6.49
CA GLU A 201 -5.98 -23.66 -5.92
C GLU A 201 -6.23 -22.60 -7.00
N THR A 202 -5.41 -22.59 -8.06
CA THR A 202 -5.58 -21.66 -9.18
C THR A 202 -6.88 -21.94 -9.95
N ALA A 203 -7.26 -23.21 -10.11
CA ALA A 203 -8.51 -23.59 -10.76
C ALA A 203 -9.73 -23.19 -9.91
N GLU A 204 -9.67 -23.38 -8.60
CA GLU A 204 -10.72 -22.95 -7.66
C GLU A 204 -10.87 -21.42 -7.65
N LEU A 205 -9.75 -20.69 -7.59
CA LEU A 205 -9.75 -19.23 -7.65
C LEU A 205 -10.34 -18.72 -8.97
N LYS A 206 -10.01 -19.36 -10.10
CA LYS A 206 -10.57 -18.99 -11.40
C LYS A 206 -12.08 -19.19 -11.44
N HIS A 207 -12.58 -20.32 -10.94
CA HIS A 207 -14.02 -20.59 -10.87
C HIS A 207 -14.75 -19.61 -9.94
N LEU A 208 -14.15 -19.28 -8.78
CA LEU A 208 -14.70 -18.28 -7.87
C LEU A 208 -14.77 -16.89 -8.51
N ASN A 209 -13.71 -16.50 -9.23
CA ASN A 209 -13.65 -15.20 -9.91
C ASN A 209 -14.71 -15.10 -11.01
N GLU A 210 -14.91 -16.15 -11.83
CA GLU A 210 -15.98 -16.19 -12.83
C GLU A 210 -17.38 -16.08 -12.18
N ASN A 211 -17.60 -16.69 -11.02
CA ASN A 211 -18.86 -16.60 -10.30
C ASN A 211 -19.09 -15.20 -9.72
N LEU A 212 -18.06 -14.61 -9.11
CA LEU A 212 -18.13 -13.23 -8.60
C LEU A 212 -18.38 -12.23 -9.73
N GLN A 213 -17.76 -12.43 -10.90
CA GLN A 213 -17.98 -11.58 -12.05
C GLN A 213 -19.44 -11.65 -12.54
N LYS A 214 -20.05 -12.85 -12.57
CA LYS A 214 -21.48 -13.01 -12.88
C LYS A 214 -22.37 -12.28 -11.87
N GLN A 215 -22.11 -12.45 -10.57
CA GLN A 215 -22.86 -11.74 -9.52
C GLN A 215 -22.71 -10.23 -9.62
N MET A 216 -21.52 -9.72 -9.95
CA MET A 216 -21.29 -8.29 -10.15
C MET A 216 -22.13 -7.74 -11.31
N VAL A 217 -22.18 -8.46 -12.43
CA VAL A 217 -22.99 -8.07 -13.60
C VAL A 217 -24.48 -8.08 -13.26
N GLU A 218 -24.97 -9.12 -12.58
CA GLU A 218 -26.37 -9.20 -12.16
C GLU A 218 -26.76 -8.06 -11.19
N LEU A 219 -25.90 -7.75 -10.21
CA LEU A 219 -26.12 -6.64 -9.28
C LEU A 219 -26.08 -5.28 -9.99
N GLN A 220 -25.18 -5.11 -10.95
CA GLN A 220 -25.10 -3.88 -11.74
C GLN A 220 -26.33 -3.70 -12.64
N GLU A 221 -26.80 -4.77 -13.29
CA GLU A 221 -28.02 -4.71 -14.11
C GLU A 221 -29.29 -4.46 -13.28
N GLY A 222 -29.42 -5.12 -12.12
CA GLY A 222 -30.53 -4.89 -11.20
C GLY A 222 -30.55 -3.47 -10.64
N SER A 223 -29.40 -3.00 -10.14
CA SER A 223 -29.28 -1.65 -9.58
C SER A 223 -29.48 -0.54 -10.60
N VAL A 224 -29.02 -0.69 -11.85
CA VAL A 224 -29.25 0.29 -12.92
C VAL A 224 -30.74 0.40 -13.25
N LYS A 225 -31.46 -0.72 -13.33
CA LYS A 225 -32.92 -0.71 -13.57
C LYS A 225 -33.68 -0.01 -12.45
N ASP A 226 -33.32 -0.28 -11.19
CA ASP A 226 -33.95 0.36 -10.02
C ASP A 226 -33.64 1.85 -9.91
N ILE A 227 -32.40 2.26 -10.21
CA ILE A 227 -31.99 3.68 -10.23
C ILE A 227 -32.75 4.42 -11.32
N VAL A 228 -32.86 3.85 -12.53
CA VAL A 228 -33.61 4.47 -13.64
C VAL A 228 -35.10 4.60 -13.27
N LYS A 229 -35.69 3.58 -12.65
CA LYS A 229 -37.07 3.63 -12.15
C LYS A 229 -37.26 4.76 -11.13
N LYS A 230 -36.39 4.83 -10.11
CA LYS A 230 -36.45 5.89 -9.08
C LYS A 230 -36.22 7.30 -9.63
N ILE A 231 -35.31 7.47 -10.60
CA ILE A 231 -35.09 8.77 -11.25
C ILE A 231 -36.36 9.22 -11.99
N ARG A 232 -37.03 8.30 -12.67
CA ARG A 232 -38.28 8.60 -13.40
C ARG A 232 -39.45 8.87 -12.46
N GLU A 233 -39.62 8.09 -11.39
CA GLU A 233 -40.62 8.36 -10.35
C GLU A 233 -40.42 9.75 -9.72
N ARG A 234 -39.17 10.10 -9.39
CA ARG A 234 -38.83 11.44 -8.88
C ARG A 234 -39.10 12.55 -9.89
N HIS A 235 -38.93 12.28 -11.18
CA HIS A 235 -39.26 13.25 -12.23
C HIS A 235 -40.77 13.53 -12.29
N ILE A 236 -41.59 12.47 -12.23
CA ILE A 236 -43.05 12.57 -12.17
C ILE A 236 -43.49 13.32 -10.90
N GLU A 237 -42.90 12.99 -9.74
CA GLU A 237 -43.17 13.68 -8.48
C GLU A 237 -42.86 15.19 -8.58
N ASN A 238 -41.68 15.55 -9.11
CA ASN A 238 -41.30 16.95 -9.29
C ASN A 238 -42.24 17.70 -10.24
N GLU A 239 -42.69 17.06 -11.32
CA GLU A 239 -43.66 17.65 -12.25
C GLU A 239 -45.00 17.92 -11.56
N ILE A 240 -45.50 16.96 -10.77
CA ILE A 240 -46.74 17.09 -9.99
C ILE A 240 -46.61 18.18 -8.92
N VAL A 241 -45.49 18.22 -8.20
CA VAL A 241 -45.21 19.28 -7.22
C VAL A 241 -45.18 20.65 -7.90
N SER A 242 -44.58 20.76 -9.08
CA SER A 242 -44.50 22.02 -9.82
C SER A 242 -45.87 22.50 -10.32
N THR A 243 -46.73 21.58 -10.77
CA THR A 243 -48.09 21.88 -11.22
C THR A 243 -48.98 22.23 -10.04
N LEU A 244 -48.95 21.46 -8.95
CA LEU A 244 -49.65 21.78 -7.71
C LEU A 244 -49.21 23.12 -7.11
N ARG A 245 -47.91 23.43 -7.14
CA ARG A 245 -47.40 24.75 -6.72
C ARG A 245 -47.98 25.86 -7.58
N THR A 246 -48.04 25.66 -8.89
CA THR A 246 -48.59 26.66 -9.82
C THR A 246 -50.09 26.85 -9.60
N GLU A 247 -50.85 25.77 -9.39
CA GLU A 247 -52.28 25.80 -9.07
C GLU A 247 -52.54 26.48 -7.71
N ALA A 248 -51.77 26.16 -6.67
CA ALA A 248 -51.87 26.79 -5.36
C ALA A 248 -51.60 28.30 -5.44
N LEU A 249 -50.59 28.72 -6.22
CA LEU A 249 -50.27 30.13 -6.44
C LEU A 249 -51.40 30.86 -7.18
N GLN A 250 -52.05 30.20 -8.15
CA GLN A 250 -53.20 30.75 -8.86
C GLN A 250 -54.43 30.87 -7.95
N GLN A 251 -54.75 29.85 -7.15
CA GLN A 251 -55.86 29.88 -6.20
C GLN A 251 -55.65 30.96 -5.13
N TYR A 252 -54.45 31.03 -4.54
CA TYR A 252 -54.11 32.09 -3.59
C TYR A 252 -54.25 33.48 -4.21
N SER A 253 -53.86 33.67 -5.48
CA SER A 253 -54.01 34.94 -6.17
C SER A 253 -55.47 35.31 -6.48
N LEU A 254 -56.37 34.33 -6.64
CA LEU A 254 -57.79 34.52 -6.89
C LEU A 254 -58.54 34.87 -5.61
N GLU A 255 -58.21 34.17 -4.52
CA GLU A 255 -58.87 34.30 -3.21
C GLU A 255 -58.36 35.53 -2.43
N ASN A 256 -57.06 35.83 -2.54
CA ASN A 256 -56.41 36.93 -1.81
C ASN A 256 -56.04 38.10 -2.73
N LYS A 257 -57.04 38.88 -3.17
CA LYS A 257 -56.82 40.18 -3.84
C LYS A 257 -56.43 41.26 -2.82
N SER A 258 -55.20 41.17 -2.32
CA SER A 258 -54.64 42.15 -1.38
C SER A 258 -54.33 43.47 -2.10
N GLY A 259 -54.88 44.59 -1.61
CA GLY A 259 -54.68 45.93 -2.17
C GLY A 259 -53.22 46.41 -2.11
N PHE A 260 -52.85 47.34 -2.99
CA PHE A 260 -51.46 47.82 -3.17
C PHE A 260 -50.75 48.20 -1.86
N PHE A 261 -51.47 48.80 -0.90
CA PHE A 261 -50.90 49.21 0.38
C PHE A 261 -50.60 48.04 1.33
N ALA A 262 -51.44 46.99 1.37
CA ALA A 262 -51.18 45.82 2.20
C ALA A 262 -49.96 45.03 1.69
N LYS A 263 -49.74 45.00 0.37
CA LYS A 263 -48.55 44.39 -0.25
C LYS A 263 -47.24 45.08 0.11
N ILE A 264 -47.24 46.40 0.34
CA ILE A 264 -46.01 47.16 0.66
C ILE A 264 -45.70 47.10 2.16
N PHE A 265 -46.71 47.19 3.03
CA PHE A 265 -46.51 47.29 4.48
C PHE A 265 -46.52 45.94 5.22
N LYS A 266 -47.04 44.87 4.61
CA LYS A 266 -47.08 43.51 5.19
C LYS A 266 -46.50 42.44 4.23
N SER A 267 -45.58 42.84 3.35
CA SER A 267 -45.00 41.97 2.31
C SER A 267 -44.49 40.63 2.86
N SER A 268 -43.71 40.66 3.95
CA SER A 268 -43.12 39.47 4.56
C SER A 268 -44.17 38.54 5.19
N GLN A 269 -45.23 39.08 5.80
CA GLN A 269 -46.31 38.26 6.39
C GLN A 269 -47.15 37.61 5.28
N ILE A 270 -47.45 38.35 4.21
CA ILE A 270 -48.19 37.85 3.04
C ILE A 270 -47.38 36.77 2.31
N GLU A 271 -46.06 36.93 2.21
CA GLU A 271 -45.18 35.94 1.58
C GLU A 271 -45.10 34.65 2.42
N MET A 272 -45.05 34.77 3.75
CA MET A 272 -45.09 33.62 4.66
C MET A 272 -46.43 32.89 4.59
N GLU A 273 -47.56 33.60 4.60
CA GLU A 273 -48.91 33.00 4.45
C GLU A 273 -49.07 32.30 3.09
N LYS A 274 -48.51 32.89 2.03
CA LYS A 274 -48.52 32.32 0.67
C LYS A 274 -47.73 31.01 0.61
N GLU A 275 -46.52 30.96 1.17
CA GLU A 275 -45.73 29.73 1.20
C GLU A 275 -46.40 28.66 2.10
N GLN A 276 -47.00 29.05 3.23
CA GLN A 276 -47.78 28.13 4.08
C GLN A 276 -49.01 27.55 3.35
N PHE A 277 -49.73 28.38 2.58
CA PHE A 277 -50.85 27.93 1.75
C PHE A 277 -50.40 26.97 0.66
N VAL A 278 -49.31 27.29 -0.04
CA VAL A 278 -48.73 26.43 -1.09
C VAL A 278 -48.31 25.08 -0.51
N VAL A 279 -47.62 25.06 0.64
CA VAL A 279 -47.21 23.83 1.30
C VAL A 279 -48.43 23.00 1.73
N GLY A 280 -49.44 23.63 2.33
CA GLY A 280 -50.66 22.94 2.74
C GLY A 280 -51.43 22.34 1.56
N TYR A 281 -51.53 23.08 0.45
CA TYR A 281 -52.19 22.63 -0.77
C TYR A 281 -51.45 21.47 -1.44
N ILE A 282 -50.11 21.54 -1.51
CA ILE A 282 -49.29 20.44 -2.02
C ILE A 282 -49.48 19.21 -1.13
N SER A 283 -49.39 19.33 0.20
CA SER A 283 -49.55 18.18 1.10
C SER A 283 -50.93 17.49 1.00
N GLN A 284 -51.99 18.22 0.69
CA GLN A 284 -53.34 17.65 0.56
C GLN A 284 -53.57 16.93 -0.77
N HIS A 285 -52.96 17.40 -1.86
CA HIS A 285 -53.24 16.89 -3.21
C HIS A 285 -52.11 16.06 -3.84
N LEU A 286 -50.93 16.03 -3.22
CA LEU A 286 -49.77 15.33 -3.74
C LEU A 286 -49.97 13.81 -3.77
N GLU A 287 -50.47 13.21 -2.69
CA GLU A 287 -50.62 11.75 -2.59
C GLU A 287 -51.57 11.19 -3.65
N GLU A 288 -52.77 11.76 -3.77
CA GLU A 288 -53.80 11.33 -4.72
C GLU A 288 -53.37 11.52 -6.20
N ARG A 289 -52.72 12.65 -6.53
CA ARG A 289 -52.22 12.90 -7.89
C ARG A 289 -50.99 12.07 -8.23
N LEU A 290 -50.09 11.86 -7.27
CA LEU A 290 -48.91 11.01 -7.45
C LEU A 290 -49.33 9.55 -7.68
N GLU A 291 -50.28 9.04 -6.90
CA GLU A 291 -50.82 7.69 -7.07
C GLU A 291 -51.50 7.52 -8.44
N THR A 292 -52.29 8.50 -8.87
CA THR A 292 -52.95 8.48 -10.19
C THR A 292 -51.93 8.51 -11.34
N ALA A 293 -50.90 9.35 -11.24
CA ALA A 293 -49.86 9.48 -12.26
C ALA A 293 -48.95 8.24 -12.34
N LEU A 294 -48.58 7.67 -11.18
CA LEU A 294 -47.81 6.42 -11.11
C LEU A 294 -48.62 5.25 -11.66
N ASN A 295 -49.91 5.13 -11.30
CA ASN A 295 -50.78 4.09 -11.84
C ASN A 295 -50.92 4.19 -13.36
N LYS A 296 -51.07 5.41 -13.91
CA LYS A 296 -51.10 5.63 -15.35
C LYS A 296 -49.79 5.21 -16.03
N TYR A 297 -48.65 5.56 -15.44
CA TYR A 297 -47.32 5.20 -15.94
C TYR A 297 -47.07 3.67 -15.94
N TYR A 298 -47.54 2.95 -14.93
CA TYR A 298 -47.39 1.49 -14.85
C TYR A 298 -48.44 0.71 -15.65
N SER A 299 -49.54 1.35 -16.04
CA SER A 299 -50.60 0.75 -16.87
C SER A 299 -50.39 0.88 -18.38
N THR A 300 -49.33 1.57 -18.82
CA THR A 300 -48.92 1.73 -20.23
C THR A 300 -47.72 0.84 -20.52
#